data_AF-A0A949JJU7-F1
#
_entry.id   AF-A0A949JJU7-F1
#
_cell.length_a   1.000
_cell.length_b   1.000
_cell.length_c   1.000
_cell.angle_alpha   90.00
_cell.angle_beta   90.00
_cell.angle_gamma   90.00
#
_symmetry.space_group_name_H-M   'P 1'
#
loop_
_entity.id
_entity.type
_entity.pdbx_description
1 polymer ?
#
loop_
_entity_poly.entity_id
_entity_poly.type
_entity_poly.pdbx_seq_one_letter_code
_entity_poly.pdbx_strand_id
1 'polypeptide(L)' 'MELTSLHPHALRHTAASLAIDAGEPLHRLRDRLGHSSVLVTSRYLHVVD' A
#
# COMPACT_ATOMS: atom_id res chain seq x y z
N MET A 1 -17.31 5.40 14.67
CA MET A 1 -16.16 4.74 14.03
C MET A 1 -16.73 3.59 13.22
N GLU A 2 -17.11 3.86 11.98
CA GLU A 2 -17.77 2.90 11.09
C GLU A 2 -16.77 1.82 10.66
N LEU A 3 -17.04 0.55 10.96
CA LEU A 3 -16.25 -0.62 10.56
C LEU A 3 -16.50 -1.02 9.08
N THR A 4 -16.99 -0.09 8.24
CA THR A 4 -17.59 -0.40 6.93
C THR A 4 -16.62 -0.74 5.82
N SER A 5 -15.31 -0.78 6.07
CA SER A 5 -14.31 -1.03 5.03
C SER A 5 -13.42 -2.25 5.26
N LEU A 6 -13.81 -3.20 6.13
CA LEU A 6 -13.08 -4.47 6.28
C LEU A 6 -13.37 -5.39 5.08
N HIS A 7 -12.76 -5.07 3.95
CA HIS A 7 -12.77 -5.85 2.72
C HIS A 7 -11.31 -6.21 2.36
N PRO A 8 -11.05 -7.16 1.45
CA PRO A 8 -9.68 -7.56 1.08
C PRO A 8 -8.75 -6.37 0.73
N HIS A 9 -9.33 -5.26 0.26
CA HIS A 9 -8.62 -4.02 -0.01
C HIS A 9 -8.00 -3.37 1.25
N ALA A 10 -8.65 -3.42 2.41
CA ALA A 10 -8.10 -2.88 3.66
C ALA A 10 -6.86 -3.63 4.12
N LEU A 11 -6.87 -4.97 4.08
CA LEU A 11 -5.69 -5.79 4.40
C LEU A 11 -4.54 -5.52 3.43
N ARG A 12 -4.86 -5.41 2.13
CA ARG A 12 -3.89 -5.04 1.10
C ARG A 12 -3.29 -3.66 1.36
N HIS A 13 -4.10 -2.72 1.83
CA HIS A 13 -3.62 -1.39 2.20
C HIS A 13 -2.65 -1.45 3.39
N THR A 14 -3.02 -2.11 4.48
CA THR A 14 -2.14 -2.29 5.66
C THR A 14 -0.82 -2.96 5.29
N ALA A 15 -0.85 -4.04 4.50
CA ALA A 15 0.35 -4.76 4.09
C ALA A 15 1.28 -3.94 3.19
N ALA A 16 0.73 -3.02 2.39
CA ALA A 16 1.52 -2.14 1.54
C ALA A 16 2.12 -0.96 2.31
N SER A 17 1.40 -0.40 3.29
CA SER A 17 1.96 0.62 4.20
C SER A 17 3.13 0.06 5.02
N LEU A 18 2.95 -1.10 5.66
CA LEU A 18 4.01 -1.74 6.46
C LEU A 18 5.27 -2.06 5.64
N ALA A 19 5.10 -2.38 4.36
CA ALA A 19 6.22 -2.62 3.46
C ALA A 19 7.01 -1.34 3.16
N ILE A 20 6.33 -0.21 2.94
CA ILE A 20 6.99 1.09 2.78
C ILE A 20 7.72 1.48 4.06
N ASP A 21 7.08 1.31 5.22
CA ASP A 21 7.70 1.62 6.52
C ASP A 21 8.94 0.75 6.79
N ALA A 22 8.92 -0.50 6.33
CA ALA A 22 10.07 -1.41 6.39
C ALA A 22 11.17 -1.09 5.35
N GLY A 23 10.99 -0.07 4.51
CA GLY A 23 11.94 0.36 3.49
C GLY A 23 11.87 -0.41 2.18
N GLU A 24 10.76 -1.12 1.88
CA GLU A 24 10.57 -1.76 0.58
C GLU A 24 10.56 -0.68 -0.53
N PRO A 25 11.43 -0.79 -1.55
CA PRO A 25 11.43 0.17 -2.66
C PRO A 25 10.09 0.16 -3.40
N LEU A 26 9.56 1.35 -3.69
CA LEU A 26 8.25 1.57 -4.31
C LEU A 26 8.00 0.79 -5.61
N HIS A 27 9.04 0.61 -6.42
CA HIS A 27 8.96 -0.16 -7.66
C HIS A 27 8.76 -1.67 -7.40
N ARG A 28 9.36 -2.22 -6.34
CA ARG A 28 9.15 -3.61 -5.93
C ARG A 28 7.77 -3.80 -5.33
N LEU A 29 7.32 -2.86 -4.52
CA LEU A 29 5.95 -2.88 -4.00
C LEU A 29 4.92 -2.84 -5.12
N ARG A 30 5.11 -1.99 -6.15
CA ARG A 30 4.27 -1.97 -7.36
C ARG A 30 4.19 -3.34 -8.00
N ASP A 31 5.33 -3.99 -8.25
CA ASP A 31 5.39 -5.28 -8.93
C ASP A 31 4.73 -6.39 -8.12
N ARG A 32 4.98 -6.42 -6.80
CA ARG A 32 4.34 -7.35 -5.85
C ARG A 32 2.83 -7.18 -5.79
N LEU A 33 2.35 -5.94 -5.93
CA LEU A 33 0.94 -5.62 -5.99
C LEU A 33 0.36 -5.83 -7.40
N GLY A 34 1.17 -6.04 -8.44
CA GLY A 34 0.68 -6.16 -9.82
C GLY A 34 0.05 -4.87 -10.35
N HIS A 35 0.50 -3.72 -9.85
CA HIS A 35 0.00 -2.43 -10.33
C HIS A 35 0.69 -2.06 -11.65
N SER A 36 -0.10 -1.58 -12.61
CA SER A 36 0.41 -1.13 -13.92
C SER A 36 1.26 0.13 -13.86
N SER A 37 1.23 0.87 -12.75
CA SER A 37 1.98 2.11 -12.57
C SER A 37 2.38 2.35 -11.11
N VAL A 38 3.56 2.94 -10.92
CA VAL A 38 4.07 3.41 -9.61
C VAL A 38 3.15 4.49 -9.03
N LEU A 39 2.43 5.23 -9.88
CA LEU A 39 1.52 6.31 -9.49
C LEU A 39 0.29 5.79 -8.73
N VAL A 40 -0.09 4.52 -8.93
CA VAL A 40 -1.12 3.85 -8.11
C VAL A 40 -0.55 3.47 -6.74
N THR A 41 0.73 3.13 -6.69
CA THR A 41 1.44 2.72 -5.47
C THR A 41 1.90 3.91 -4.62
N SER A 42 2.05 5.11 -5.20
CA SER A 42 2.46 6.32 -4.45
C SER A 42 1.46 6.72 -3.36
N ARG A 43 0.22 6.21 -3.41
CA ARG A 43 -0.77 6.36 -2.33
C ARG A 43 -0.25 5.81 -0.98
N TYR A 44 0.72 4.88 -0.98
CA TYR A 44 1.35 4.33 0.21
C TYR A 44 2.50 5.17 0.77
N LEU A 45 2.97 6.20 0.05
CA LEU A 45 4.02 7.10 0.56
C LEU A 45 3.51 8.07 1.63
N HIS A 46 2.22 8.37 1.67
CA HIS A 46 1.64 9.35 2.58
C HIS A 46 1.48 8.83 4.03
N VAL A 47 2.10 7.70 4.37
CA VAL A 47 2.03 7.09 5.71
C VAL A 47 3.24 7.48 6.57
N VAL A 48 4.28 8.05 5.97
CA VAL A 48 5.41 8.65 6.69
C VAL A 48 5.15 10.14 6.94
N ASP A 49 4.43 10.44 8.03
CA ASP A 49 4.55 11.68 8.79
C ASP A 49 4.87 11.31 10.25
#